data_AF-A0A9E5YJU8-F1
#
_entry.id   AF-A0A9E5YJU8-F1
#
_cell.length_a   1.000
_cell.length_b   1.000
_cell.length_c   1.000
_cell.angle_alpha   90.00
_cell.angle_beta   90.00
_cell.angle_gamma   90.00
#
_symmetry.space_group_name_H-M   'P 1'
#
loop_
_entity.id
_entity.type
_entity.pdbx_description
1 polymer ?
#
loop_
_entity_poly.entity_id
_entity_poly.type
_entity_poly.pdbx_seq_one_letter_code
_entity_poly.pdbx_strand_id
1 'polypeptide(L)' 'MNNKIEMITAILEVFEGGIYVMNQDLRVEYMNSAMIADFGDGIGKKCHQLVNQTEDKCP' A
#
# COMPACT_ATOMS: atom_id res chain seq x y z
N MET A 1 4.76 -6.31 23.56
CA MET A 1 4.40 -6.41 22.14
C MET A 1 2.88 -6.36 22.04
N ASN A 2 2.34 -5.56 21.13
CA ASN A 2 0.89 -5.39 21.00
C ASN A 2 0.36 -6.48 20.06
N ASN A 3 0.00 -7.65 20.61
CA ASN A 3 -0.43 -8.84 19.86
C ASN A 3 -1.50 -8.58 18.78
N LYS A 4 -2.29 -7.52 18.94
CA LYS A 4 -3.32 -7.11 17.97
C LYS A 4 -2.74 -6.58 16.66
N ILE A 5 -1.62 -5.85 16.69
CA ILE A 5 -1.00 -5.26 15.49
C ILE A 5 -0.39 -6.37 14.63
N GLU A 6 0.36 -7.29 15.25
CA GLU A 6 0.97 -8.44 14.55
C GLU A 6 -0.08 -9.31 13.86
N MET A 7 -1.21 -9.59 14.51
CA MET A 7 -2.30 -10.35 13.91
C MET A 7 -2.92 -9.61 12.72
N ILE A 8 -3.16 -8.30 12.84
CA ILE A 8 -3.70 -7.51 11.73
C ILE A 8 -2.74 -7.53 10.54
N THR A 9 -1.44 -7.31 10.76
CA THR A 9 -0.44 -7.38 9.69
C THR A 9 -0.44 -8.76 9.04
N ALA A 10 -0.43 -9.84 9.82
CA ALA A 10 -0.48 -11.21 9.29
C ALA A 10 -1.73 -11.44 8.42
N ILE A 11 -2.88 -10.92 8.83
CA ILE A 11 -4.12 -10.98 8.06
C ILE A 11 -3.97 -10.24 6.73
N LEU A 12 -3.42 -9.02 6.72
CA LEU A 12 -3.24 -8.24 5.48
C LEU A 12 -2.27 -8.92 4.49
N GLU A 13 -1.26 -9.62 5.01
CA GLU A 13 -0.27 -10.33 4.18
C GLU A 13 -0.81 -11.62 3.52
N VAL A 14 -1.87 -12.23 4.06
CA VAL A 14 -2.46 -13.45 3.45
C VAL A 14 -3.56 -13.15 2.45
N PHE A 15 -3.98 -11.89 2.29
CA PHE A 15 -4.94 -11.51 1.24
C PHE A 15 -4.27 -11.66 -0.14
N GLU A 16 -4.94 -12.35 -1.05
CA GLU A 16 -4.51 -12.45 -2.46
C GLU A 16 -4.54 -11.09 -3.17
N GLY A 17 -5.43 -10.18 -2.75
CA GLY A 17 -5.54 -8.84 -3.31
C GLY A 17 -4.48 -7.88 -2.75
N GLY A 18 -4.02 -6.96 -3.59
CA GLY A 18 -3.15 -5.86 -3.18
C GLY A 18 -3.86 -4.90 -2.22
N ILE A 19 -3.23 -4.65 -1.07
CA ILE A 19 -3.67 -3.68 -0.06
C ILE A 19 -2.56 -2.66 0.13
N TYR A 20 -2.92 -1.37 0.12
CA TYR A 20 -2.03 -0.29 0.51
C TYR A 20 -2.77 0.76 1.33
N VAL A 21 -2.02 1.49 2.16
CA VAL A 21 -2.53 2.63 2.94
C VAL A 21 -1.76 3.87 2.50
N MET A 22 -2.48 5.00 2.39
CA MET A 22 -1.89 6.30 2.11
C MET A 22 -2.40 7.35 3.08
N ASN A 23 -1.61 8.40 3.29
CA ASN A 23 -2.02 9.56 4.07
C ASN A 23 -2.83 10.58 3.25
N GLN A 24 -3.22 11.68 3.89
CA GLN A 24 -4.02 12.75 3.27
C GLN A 24 -3.29 13.46 2.12
N ASP A 25 -1.97 13.40 2.09
CA ASP A 25 -1.16 13.90 0.97
C ASP A 25 -1.08 12.90 -0.18
N LEU A 26 -1.81 11.79 -0.14
CA LEU A 26 -1.78 10.68 -1.11
C LEU A 26 -0.44 9.93 -1.13
N ARG A 27 0.40 10.09 -0.12
CA ARG A 27 1.68 9.37 -0.03
C ARG A 27 1.42 7.99 0.57
N VAL A 28 1.91 6.94 -0.09
CA VAL A 28 1.78 5.55 0.36
C VAL A 28 2.66 5.31 1.58
N GLU A 29 2.08 4.72 2.63
CA GLU A 29 2.74 4.47 3.93
C GLU A 29 2.83 2.97 4.27
N TYR A 30 2.02 2.14 3.63
CA TYR A 30 2.05 0.69 3.78
C TYR A 30 1.61 0.01 2.48
N MET A 31 2.18 -1.15 2.20
CA MET A 31 1.80 -2.06 1.12
C MET A 31 1.92 -3.50 1.65
N ASN A 32 0.93 -4.35 1.39
CA ASN A 32 1.08 -5.79 1.62
C ASN A 32 1.94 -6.42 0.50
N SER A 33 2.36 -7.66 0.71
CA SER A 33 3.17 -8.41 -0.25
C SER A 33 2.53 -8.53 -1.63
N ALA A 34 1.21 -8.74 -1.73
CA ALA A 34 0.50 -8.80 -3.02
C ALA A 34 0.63 -7.48 -3.80
N MET A 35 0.43 -6.34 -3.14
CA MET A 35 0.58 -5.03 -3.78
C MET A 35 2.03 -4.76 -4.23
N ILE A 36 3.02 -5.17 -3.42
CA ILE A 36 4.44 -5.04 -3.77
C ILE A 36 4.78 -5.93 -4.97
N ALA A 37 4.21 -7.13 -5.07
CA ALA A 37 4.43 -8.03 -6.19
C ALA A 37 3.93 -7.43 -7.52
N ASP A 38 2.78 -6.75 -7.49
CA ASP A 38 2.16 -6.17 -8.69
C ASP A 38 2.75 -4.82 -9.10
N PHE A 39 3.07 -3.95 -8.12
CA PHE A 39 3.44 -2.54 -8.38
C PHE A 39 4.88 -2.18 -7.98
N GLY A 40 5.62 -3.11 -7.37
CA GLY A 40 6.94 -2.87 -6.77
C GLY A 40 6.86 -2.13 -5.43
N ASP A 41 8.01 -1.89 -4.79
CA ASP A 41 8.06 -1.09 -3.57
C ASP A 41 7.76 0.38 -3.88
N GLY A 42 6.57 0.81 -3.44
CA GLY A 42 6.01 2.13 -3.68
C GLY A 42 5.89 2.99 -2.43
N ILE A 43 6.41 2.55 -1.28
CA ILE A 43 6.31 3.32 -0.03
C ILE A 43 6.98 4.68 -0.23
N GLY A 44 6.25 5.74 0.11
CA GLY A 44 6.67 7.13 -0.10
C GLY A 44 6.35 7.72 -1.48
N LYS A 45 5.89 6.94 -2.46
CA LYS A 45 5.37 7.53 -3.71
C LYS A 45 3.95 8.08 -3.49
N LYS A 46 3.50 8.98 -4.38
CA LYS A 46 2.08 9.33 -4.44
C LYS A 46 1.28 8.18 -5.07
N CYS A 47 0.05 7.94 -4.62
CA CYS A 47 -0.76 6.81 -5.09
C CYS A 47 -0.97 6.83 -6.62
N HIS A 48 -1.20 7.99 -7.22
CA HIS A 48 -1.38 8.11 -8.67
C HIS A 48 -0.09 7.85 -9.47
N GLN A 49 1.08 8.21 -8.92
CA GLN A 49 2.38 7.89 -9.52
C GLN A 49 2.68 6.40 -9.45
N LEU A 50 2.28 5.73 -8.37
CA LEU A 50 2.49 4.29 -8.18
C LEU A 50 1.51 3.45 -9.01
N VAL A 51 0.21 3.69 -8.82
CA VAL A 51 -0.87 2.82 -9.33
C VAL A 51 -1.22 3.15 -10.77
N ASN A 52 -1.32 4.44 -11.10
CA ASN A 52 -1.74 4.89 -12.43
C ASN A 52 -0.57 5.33 -13.32
N GLN A 53 0.63 5.45 -12.75
CA GLN A 53 1.81 5.95 -13.44
C GLN A 53 1.60 7.35 -14.05
N THR A 54 0.83 8.20 -13.35
CA THR A 54 0.55 9.59 -13.76
C THR A 54 1.16 10.60 -12.78
N GLU A 55 1.53 11.77 -13.31
CA GLU A 55 1.95 12.91 -12.46
C GLU A 55 0.75 13.63 -11.82
N ASP A 56 -0.38 13.68 -12.51
CA ASP A 56 -1.60 14.28 -11.98
C ASP A 56 -2.41 13.28 -11.15
N LYS A 57 -3.17 13.82 -10.19
CA LYS A 57 -4.13 13.06 -9.37
C LYS A 57 -5.25 12.52 -10.27
N CYS A 58 -5.81 11.38 -9.86
CA CYS A 58 -7.00 10.82 -10.48
C CYS A 58 -8.16 11.83 -10.45
N PRO A 59 -9.03 11.86 -11.48
CA PRO A 59 -10.29 12.61 -11.45
C PRO A 59 -11.16 12.29 -10.22
#